data_AF-A0A9E2PBN1-F1
#
_entry.id   AF-A0A9E2PBN1-F1
#
_cell.length_a   1.000
_cell.length_b   1.000
_cell.length_c   1.000
_cell.angle_alpha   90.00
_cell.angle_beta   90.00
_cell.angle_gamma   90.00
#
_symmetry.space_group_name_H-M   'P 1'
#
loop_
_entity.id
_entity.type
_entity.pdbx_description
1 polymer ?
#
loop_
_entity_poly.entity_id
_entity_poly.type
_entity_poly.pdbx_seq_one_letter_code
_entity_poly.pdbx_strand_id
1 'polypeptide(L)' 'KIAKTQHAVYTAKTRIFTLTGPGSKITSKNNSISGSKITFFRDDGHVKIESSRSNRVEAIIESDGKGI' A
#
# COMPACT_ATOMS: atom_id res chain seq x y z
N LYS A 1 1.83 3.77 -11.59
CA LYS A 1 1.73 3.05 -10.29
C LYS A 1 0.74 1.91 -10.48
N ILE A 2 1.02 0.72 -9.97
CA ILE A 2 0.12 -0.43 -10.08
C ILE A 2 -0.12 -0.98 -8.67
N ALA A 3 -1.38 -1.30 -8.35
CA ALA A 3 -1.75 -1.98 -7.12
C ALA A 3 -2.37 -3.33 -7.46
N LYS A 4 -1.99 -4.38 -6.73
CA LYS A 4 -2.54 -5.73 -6.85
C LYS A 4 -3.01 -6.19 -5.48
N THR A 5 -4.24 -6.72 -5.42
CA THR A 5 -4.86 -7.19 -4.18
C THR A 5 -5.98 -8.18 -4.49
N GLN A 6 -6.47 -8.88 -3.47
CA GLN A 6 -7.65 -9.74 -3.58
C GLN A 6 -8.94 -8.92 -3.57
N HIS A 7 -9.02 -7.93 -2.68
CA HIS A 7 -10.20 -7.08 -2.54
C HIS A 7 -9.82 -5.60 -2.53
N ALA A 8 -10.51 -4.81 -3.35
CA ALA A 8 -10.32 -3.37 -3.44
C ALA A 8 -11.66 -2.67 -3.23
N VAL A 9 -11.70 -1.71 -2.30
CA VAL A 9 -12.91 -0.95 -1.97
C VAL A 9 -12.58 0.54 -1.98
N TYR A 10 -13.38 1.33 -2.71
CA TYR A 10 -13.33 2.78 -2.68
C TYR A 10 -14.60 3.35 -2.04
N THR A 11 -14.45 4.11 -0.96
CA THR A 11 -15.55 4.79 -0.28
C THR A 11 -15.54 6.26 -0.68
N ALA A 12 -16.40 6.63 -1.63
CA ALA A 12 -16.44 8.00 -2.17
C ALA A 12 -16.74 9.08 -1.12
N LYS A 13 -17.59 8.78 -0.13
CA LYS A 13 -17.95 9.71 0.97
C LYS A 13 -16.75 10.17 1.79
N THR A 14 -15.84 9.25 2.08
CA THR A 14 -14.62 9.51 2.88
C THR A 14 -13.37 9.63 2.03
N ARG A 15 -13.50 9.39 0.71
CA ARG A 15 -12.40 9.32 -0.25
C ARG A 15 -11.27 8.38 0.21
N ILE A 16 -11.65 7.31 0.91
CA ILE A 16 -10.72 6.27 1.36
C ILE A 16 -10.71 5.14 0.32
N PHE A 17 -9.52 4.72 -0.08
CA PHE A 17 -9.33 3.54 -0.91
C PHE A 17 -8.59 2.47 -0.12
N THR A 18 -9.18 1.29 0.02
CA THR A 18 -8.62 0.20 0.83
C THR A 18 -8.39 -1.04 -0.03
N LEU A 19 -7.20 -1.62 0.09
CA LEU A 19 -6.80 -2.91 -0.46
C LEU A 19 -6.70 -3.92 0.69
N THR A 20 -7.34 -5.08 0.58
CA THR A 20 -7.30 -6.13 1.59
C THR A 20 -7.02 -7.50 0.97
N GLY A 21 -6.13 -8.23 1.62
CA GLY A 21 -5.76 -9.58 1.21
C GLY A 21 -4.28 -9.84 1.50
N PRO A 22 -3.89 -11.09 1.79
CA PRO A 22 -2.48 -11.46 1.94
C PRO A 22 -1.68 -11.04 0.69
N GLY A 23 -0.55 -10.38 0.91
CA GLY A 23 0.32 -9.96 -0.19
C GLY A 23 -0.25 -8.83 -1.05
N SER A 24 -1.18 -8.03 -0.54
CA SER A 24 -1.57 -6.77 -1.18
C SER A 24 -0.32 -5.93 -1.41
N LYS A 25 -0.10 -5.46 -2.64
CA LYS A 25 1.16 -4.85 -3.05
C LYS A 25 0.95 -3.63 -3.93
N ILE A 26 1.73 -2.59 -3.68
CA ILE A 26 1.83 -1.39 -4.52
C ILE A 26 3.22 -1.37 -5.13
N THR A 27 3.29 -1.09 -6.43
CA THR A 27 4.55 -0.92 -7.16
C THR A 27 4.59 0.45 -7.84
N SER A 28 5.73 1.14 -7.70
CA SER A 28 6.02 2.42 -8.33
C SER A 28 7.48 2.44 -8.81
N LYS A 29 7.69 2.34 -10.13
CA LYS A 29 9.02 2.10 -10.71
C LYS A 29 9.64 0.85 -10.05
N ASN A 30 10.82 0.99 -9.45
CA ASN A 30 11.53 -0.08 -8.76
C ASN A 30 11.15 -0.20 -7.28
N ASN A 31 10.33 0.72 -6.76
CA ASN A 31 9.88 0.69 -5.38
C ASN A 31 8.64 -0.19 -5.25
N SER A 32 8.55 -0.92 -4.15
CA SER A 32 7.34 -1.65 -3.81
C SER A 32 7.08 -1.73 -2.32
N ILE A 33 5.81 -1.76 -1.94
CA ILE A 33 5.39 -1.96 -0.55
C ILE A 33 4.28 -3.01 -0.54
N SER A 34 4.42 -4.01 0.33
CA SER A 34 3.44 -5.07 0.50
C SER A 34 2.95 -5.19 1.95
N GLY A 35 1.74 -5.72 2.13
CA GLY A 35 1.15 -5.97 3.43
C GLY A 35 -0.23 -6.63 3.32
N SER A 36 -0.90 -6.79 4.46
CA SER A 36 -2.21 -7.44 4.54
C SER A 36 -3.38 -6.49 4.26
N LYS A 37 -3.18 -5.21 4.56
CA LYS A 37 -4.14 -4.14 4.28
C LYS A 37 -3.40 -2.85 3.96
N ILE A 38 -3.86 -2.16 2.92
CA ILE A 38 -3.30 -0.88 2.52
C ILE A 38 -4.43 0.12 2.37
N THR A 39 -4.35 1.23 3.09
CA THR A 39 -5.36 2.29 3.08
C THR A 39 -4.74 3.57 2.55
N PHE A 40 -5.33 4.10 1.49
CA PHE A 40 -5.00 5.41 0.93
C PHE A 40 -6.02 6.43 1.40
N PHE A 41 -5.54 7.49 2.01
CA PHE A 41 -6.34 8.64 2.41
C PHE A 41 -6.14 9.71 1.34
N ARG A 42 -7.14 9.91 0.49
CA ARG A 42 -6.97 10.82 -0.67
C ARG A 42 -7.02 12.29 -0.29
N ASP A 43 -7.55 12.63 0.88
CA ASP A 43 -7.69 14.02 1.30
C ASP A 43 -6.36 14.66 1.68
N ASP A 44 -5.42 13.90 2.27
CA ASP A 44 -4.10 14.38 2.70
C ASP A 44 -2.92 13.62 2.06
N GLY A 45 -3.22 12.58 1.26
CA GLY A 45 -2.24 11.84 0.47
C GLY A 45 -1.44 10.79 1.25
N HIS A 46 -1.70 10.58 2.55
CA HIS A 46 -0.98 9.56 3.31
C HIS A 46 -1.46 8.14 3.01
N VAL A 47 -0.57 7.18 3.23
CA VAL A 47 -0.84 5.75 3.02
C VAL A 47 -0.50 5.00 4.29
N LYS A 48 -1.46 4.24 4.80
CA LYS A 48 -1.27 3.32 5.92
C LYS A 48 -1.15 1.89 5.39
N ILE A 49 -0.12 1.17 5.85
CA ILE A 49 0.10 -0.24 5.51
C ILE A 49 0.11 -1.04 6.81
N GLU A 50 -0.66 -2.13 6.85
CA GLU A 50 -0.87 -2.94 8.05
C GLU A 50 -0.45 -4.41 7.78
N SER A 51 0.29 -4.99 8.73
CA SER A 51 0.58 -6.43 8.75
C SER A 51 -0.57 -7.25 9.33
N SER A 52 -0.61 -8.53 9.03
CA SER A 52 -1.38 -9.54 9.77
C SER A 52 -0.44 -10.48 10.54
N ARG A 53 -1.00 -11.48 11.25
CA ARG A 53 -0.20 -12.51 11.92
C ARG A 53 0.69 -13.30 10.95
N SER A 54 0.21 -13.56 9.73
CA SER A 54 0.89 -14.37 8.72
C SER A 54 1.53 -13.54 7.60
N ASN A 55 1.33 -12.23 7.56
CA ASN A 55 1.82 -11.37 6.49
C ASN A 55 2.40 -10.07 7.07
N ARG A 56 3.73 -9.98 7.10
CA ARG A 56 4.45 -8.79 7.57
C ARG A 56 4.45 -7.72 6.48
N VAL A 57 4.66 -6.47 6.90
CA VAL A 57 4.92 -5.38 5.95
C VAL A 57 6.33 -5.54 5.40
N GLU A 58 6.47 -5.41 4.09
CA GLU A 58 7.75 -5.39 3.39
C GLU A 58 7.82 -4.16 2.48
N ALA A 59 8.93 -3.45 2.50
CA ALA A 59 9.16 -2.27 1.67
C ALA A 59 10.51 -2.39 0.97
N ILE A 60 10.50 -2.22 -0.34
CA ILE A 60 11.67 -2.08 -1.20
C ILE A 60 11.65 -0.63 -1.68
N ILE A 61 12.63 0.15 -1.25
CA ILE A 61 12.77 1.56 -1.60
C ILE A 61 14.17 1.72 -2.18
N GLU A 62 14.25 1.89 -3.49
CA GLU A 62 15.48 2.30 -4.15
C GLU A 62 15.70 3.79 -3.91
N SER A 63 16.84 4.11 -3.31
CA SER A 63 17.31 5.46 -3.15
C SER A 63 17.99 5.92 -4.44
N ASP A 64 17.82 7.19 -4.79
CA ASP A 64 18.57 7.88 -5.85
C ASP A 64 19.97 8.32 -5.40
N GLY A 65 20.48 7.73 -4.31
CA GLY A 65 21.78 8.05 -3.71
C GLY A 65 21.70 8.98 -2.50
N LYS A 66 20.50 9.38 -2.05
CA LYS A 66 20.28 10.27 -0.89
C LYS A 66 19.78 9.58 0.37
N GLY A 67 19.82 8.25 0.43
CA GLY A 67 19.23 7.48 1.53
C GLY A 67 17.70 7.61 1.58
N ILE A 68 17.11 7.22 2.71
CA ILE A 68 15.75 7.58 3.12
C ILE A 68 15.86 8.75 4.09
#